data_AF-A0A962U121-F1
#
_entry.id   AF-A0A962U121-F1
#
_cell.length_a   1.000
_cell.length_b   1.000
_cell.length_c   1.000
_cell.angle_alpha   90.00
_cell.angle_beta   90.00
_cell.angle_gamma   90.00
#
_symmetry.space_group_name_H-M   'P 1'
#
loop_
_entity.id
_entity.type
_entity.pdbx_description
1 polymer ?
#
loop_
_entity_poly.entity_id
_entity_poly.type
_entity_poly.pdbx_seq_one_letter_code
_entity_poly.pdbx_strand_id
1 'polypeptide(L)'
;MATPLAAVALAETAPAVPDGSDYRSWIEQMKQAQRGPFERIRWFCADGAVLPPGESVCKEHGGGVQHGEWNARAKVLRAEGFLIANLLADVHPDDFVGDTANLDALRQILLEQFLIVSDDGWVFRQARFYRGAVQVEDEQSGASRLLMAMLADPNWLTPSRFVLLRESVRLLPVSAEPRLGSEIRQLAIDIADTDADFAPLRVKIHGIPDAGDAEMVRRYAKSKGKAQLAEQYASLATKLDALNAPQTAVRRLESLAAETRNAALKNQLQAAAKRLEGTPAASERVVIAAALSADWRRQIESDGAMKPLNRLRLLLASLAIEQEVFAV
;
A
#
# COMPACT_ATOMS: atom_id res chain seq x y z
N MET A 1 -36.36 -60.93 26.56
CA MET A 1 -36.56 -59.51 26.87
C MET A 1 -35.20 -58.85 26.81
N ALA A 2 -34.96 -58.02 25.79
CA ALA A 2 -33.69 -57.34 25.56
C ALA A 2 -33.82 -55.86 25.97
N THR A 3 -32.93 -55.40 26.84
CA THR A 3 -32.82 -54.02 27.32
C THR A 3 -32.08 -53.19 26.27
N PRO A 4 -32.56 -52.00 25.86
CA PRO A 4 -31.83 -51.18 24.90
C PRO A 4 -30.75 -50.35 25.62
N LEU A 5 -29.54 -50.35 25.09
CA LEU A 5 -28.52 -49.36 25.42
C LEU A 5 -28.88 -48.04 24.73
N ALA A 6 -29.06 -46.98 25.51
CA ALA A 6 -29.15 -45.62 24.99
C ALA A 6 -27.74 -45.09 24.70
N ALA A 7 -27.45 -44.81 23.43
CA ALA A 7 -26.25 -44.10 23.02
C ALA A 7 -26.40 -42.61 23.35
N VAL A 8 -25.58 -42.11 24.28
CA VAL A 8 -25.45 -40.67 24.54
C VAL A 8 -24.54 -40.09 23.46
N ALA A 9 -25.13 -39.39 22.50
CA ALA A 9 -24.38 -38.58 21.55
C ALA A 9 -23.83 -37.34 22.29
N LEU A 10 -22.51 -37.28 22.44
CA LEU A 10 -21.82 -36.06 22.84
C LEU A 10 -21.93 -35.08 21.67
N ALA A 11 -22.81 -34.08 21.81
CA ALA A 11 -22.84 -32.95 20.90
C ALA A 11 -21.54 -32.15 21.13
N GLU A 12 -20.62 -32.21 20.18
CA GLU A 12 -19.54 -31.24 20.09
C GLU A 12 -20.16 -29.86 19.92
N THR A 13 -20.04 -29.03 20.95
CA THR A 13 -20.41 -27.62 20.87
C THR A 13 -19.53 -26.97 19.82
N ALA A 14 -20.12 -26.58 18.68
CA ALA A 14 -19.46 -25.73 17.71
C ALA A 14 -18.89 -24.50 18.44
N PRO A 15 -17.63 -24.08 18.15
CA PRO A 15 -17.07 -22.90 18.78
C PRO A 15 -17.99 -21.72 18.51
N ALA A 16 -18.38 -21.02 19.58
CA ALA A 16 -19.23 -19.84 19.47
C ALA A 16 -18.58 -18.85 18.50
N VAL A 17 -19.34 -18.39 17.51
CA VAL A 17 -18.92 -17.28 16.65
C VAL A 17 -18.64 -16.09 17.58
N PRO A 18 -17.40 -15.57 17.61
CA PRO A 18 -17.06 -14.45 18.47
C PRO A 18 -17.97 -13.26 18.16
N ASP A 19 -18.41 -12.54 19.18
CA ASP A 19 -19.18 -11.30 18.97
C ASP A 19 -18.26 -10.24 18.31
N GLY A 20 -18.82 -9.24 17.63
CA GLY A 20 -18.03 -8.18 16.98
C GLY A 20 -17.13 -7.40 17.95
N SER A 21 -17.43 -7.45 19.25
CA SER A 21 -16.58 -6.94 20.33
C SER A 21 -15.25 -7.71 20.46
N ASP A 22 -15.23 -9.02 20.16
CA ASP A 22 -14.03 -9.86 20.18
C ASP A 22 -13.07 -9.52 19.02
N TYR A 23 -13.61 -9.21 17.84
CA TYR A 23 -12.79 -8.87 16.65
C TYR A 23 -11.96 -7.62 16.85
N ARG A 24 -12.55 -6.56 17.44
CA ARG A 24 -11.81 -5.34 17.76
C ARG A 24 -10.66 -5.63 18.73
N SER A 25 -10.93 -6.41 19.77
CA SER A 25 -9.92 -6.82 20.75
C SER A 25 -8.79 -7.62 20.08
N TRP A 26 -9.12 -8.50 19.14
CA TRP A 26 -8.13 -9.29 18.40
C TRP A 26 -7.24 -8.43 17.50
N ILE A 27 -7.81 -7.44 16.80
CA ILE A 27 -7.02 -6.50 15.98
C ILE A 27 -6.02 -5.73 16.86
N GLU A 28 -6.45 -5.21 18.00
CA GLU A 28 -5.54 -4.49 18.91
C GLU A 28 -4.45 -5.41 19.48
N GLN A 29 -4.77 -6.67 19.79
CA GLN A 29 -3.78 -7.66 20.19
C GLN A 29 -2.78 -7.98 19.06
N MET A 30 -3.23 -8.09 17.80
CA MET A 30 -2.33 -8.29 16.66
C MET A 30 -1.40 -7.09 16.46
N LYS A 31 -1.88 -5.85 16.62
CA LYS A 31 -1.04 -4.65 16.53
C LYS A 31 0.10 -4.62 17.56
N GLN A 32 -0.08 -5.28 18.71
CA GLN A 32 0.89 -5.31 19.82
C GLN A 32 1.77 -6.57 19.85
N ALA A 33 1.30 -7.68 19.28
CA ALA A 33 2.02 -8.95 19.33
C ALA A 33 3.27 -8.95 18.44
N GLN A 34 4.40 -9.50 18.92
CA GLN A 34 5.65 -9.55 18.16
C GLN A 34 5.52 -10.17 16.76
N ARG A 35 4.66 -11.19 16.63
CA ARG A 35 4.37 -11.86 15.34
C ARG A 35 3.14 -11.31 14.64
N GLY A 36 2.47 -10.32 15.23
CA GLY A 36 1.20 -9.75 14.78
C GLY A 36 0.14 -10.80 14.43
N PRO A 37 -0.33 -10.85 13.17
CA PRO A 37 -1.35 -11.79 12.73
C PRO A 37 -0.79 -13.20 12.43
N PHE A 38 0.49 -13.46 12.66
CA PHE A 38 1.15 -14.70 12.26
C PHE A 38 1.43 -15.66 13.41
N GLU A 39 1.31 -16.96 13.11
CA GLU A 39 1.65 -18.06 14.01
C GLU A 39 3.15 -18.37 13.93
N ARG A 40 3.65 -18.57 12.70
CA ARG A 40 5.02 -19.05 12.40
C ARG A 40 5.34 -18.81 10.92
N ILE A 41 6.61 -18.96 10.55
CA ILE A 41 7.05 -18.85 9.16
C ILE A 41 6.91 -20.21 8.45
N ARG A 42 6.45 -20.18 7.21
CA ARG A 42 6.29 -21.34 6.33
C ARG A 42 6.64 -21.00 4.89
N TRP A 43 6.91 -22.03 4.10
CA TRP A 43 6.95 -21.96 2.65
C TRP A 43 5.61 -22.41 2.09
N PHE A 44 5.06 -21.62 1.17
CA PHE A 44 3.81 -21.88 0.46
C PHE A 44 4.18 -22.17 -0.99
N CYS A 45 4.06 -23.43 -1.40
CA CYS A 45 4.50 -23.88 -2.71
C CYS A 45 3.38 -23.77 -3.75
N ALA A 46 3.76 -23.71 -5.04
CA ALA A 46 2.83 -23.48 -6.14
C ALA A 46 1.79 -24.61 -6.32
N ASP A 47 2.06 -25.81 -5.83
CA ASP A 47 1.11 -26.94 -5.81
C ASP A 47 0.20 -26.98 -4.56
N GLY A 48 0.31 -25.98 -3.68
CA GLY A 48 -0.46 -25.86 -2.44
C GLY A 48 0.18 -26.52 -1.21
N ALA A 49 1.36 -27.15 -1.35
CA ALA A 49 2.07 -27.69 -0.20
C ALA A 49 2.55 -26.57 0.74
N VAL A 50 2.38 -26.78 2.06
CA VAL A 50 2.89 -25.87 3.09
C VAL A 50 4.00 -26.55 3.87
N LEU A 51 5.23 -26.06 3.68
CA LEU A 51 6.44 -26.69 4.17
C LEU A 51 7.12 -25.85 5.28
N PRO A 52 7.89 -26.48 6.19
CA PRO A 52 8.70 -25.74 7.15
C PRO A 52 9.76 -24.87 6.43
N PRO A 53 10.30 -23.85 7.10
CA PRO A 53 11.43 -23.07 6.58
C PRO A 53 12.62 -23.97 6.23
N GLY A 54 13.13 -23.83 5.01
CA GLY A 54 14.31 -24.52 4.51
C GLY A 54 14.72 -24.01 3.14
N GLU A 55 15.94 -24.28 2.72
CA GLU A 55 16.44 -23.90 1.40
C GLU A 55 15.84 -24.79 0.32
N SER A 56 15.36 -24.20 -0.78
CA SER A 56 14.83 -24.90 -1.96
C SER A 56 13.72 -25.93 -1.68
N VAL A 57 13.01 -25.84 -0.55
CA VAL A 57 12.00 -26.84 -0.15
C VAL A 57 10.83 -26.93 -1.12
N CYS A 58 10.47 -25.84 -1.81
CA CYS A 58 9.43 -25.84 -2.84
C CYS A 58 9.95 -26.15 -4.25
N LYS A 59 11.24 -26.50 -4.45
CA LYS A 59 11.80 -26.70 -5.80
C LYS A 59 11.08 -27.81 -6.57
N GLU A 60 10.79 -28.93 -5.91
CA GLU A 60 10.04 -30.05 -6.49
C GLU A 60 8.52 -29.76 -6.61
N HIS A 61 8.05 -28.69 -5.97
CA HIS A 61 6.66 -28.24 -5.90
C HIS A 61 6.37 -27.07 -6.86
N GLY A 62 7.25 -26.80 -7.84
CA GLY A 62 7.07 -25.71 -8.81
C GLY A 62 7.50 -24.32 -8.31
N GLY A 63 8.26 -24.26 -7.22
CA GLY A 63 8.61 -23.01 -6.54
C GLY A 63 7.57 -22.61 -5.49
N GLY A 64 7.81 -21.49 -4.81
CA GLY A 64 6.95 -21.02 -3.74
C GLY A 64 7.46 -19.72 -3.15
N VAL A 65 6.75 -19.23 -2.14
CA VAL A 65 7.10 -18.02 -1.41
C VAL A 65 7.17 -18.33 0.09
N GLN A 66 8.09 -17.65 0.79
CA GLN A 66 8.15 -17.72 2.24
C GLN A 66 7.43 -16.52 2.85
N HIS A 67 6.54 -16.79 3.79
CA HIS A 67 5.92 -15.75 4.61
C HIS A 67 5.37 -16.31 5.92
N GLY A 68 4.74 -15.44 6.72
CA GLY A 68 4.04 -15.81 7.93
C GLY A 68 2.76 -16.59 7.61
N GLU A 69 2.57 -17.73 8.27
CA GLU A 69 1.28 -18.42 8.33
C GLU A 69 0.35 -17.65 9.27
N TRP A 70 -0.87 -17.33 8.82
CA TRP A 70 -1.88 -16.69 9.67
C TRP A 70 -2.16 -17.50 10.94
N ASN A 71 -2.30 -16.79 12.06
CA ASN A 71 -2.76 -17.38 13.31
C ASN A 71 -4.27 -17.69 13.27
N ALA A 72 -4.76 -18.43 14.26
CA ALA A 72 -6.16 -18.88 14.30
C ALA A 72 -7.17 -17.72 14.22
N ARG A 73 -6.88 -16.58 14.87
CA ARG A 73 -7.78 -15.40 14.88
C ARG A 73 -7.84 -14.71 13.52
N ALA A 74 -6.70 -14.58 12.85
CA ALA A 74 -6.65 -14.04 11.50
C ALA A 74 -7.41 -14.95 10.53
N LYS A 75 -7.29 -16.28 10.65
CA LYS A 75 -8.06 -17.25 9.86
C LYS A 75 -9.57 -17.10 10.07
N VAL A 76 -10.03 -16.93 11.32
CA VAL A 76 -11.46 -16.69 11.63
C VAL A 76 -11.95 -15.38 11.01
N LEU A 77 -11.24 -14.27 11.21
CA LEU A 77 -11.62 -12.98 10.62
C LEU A 77 -11.76 -13.04 9.09
N ARG A 78 -10.82 -13.73 8.43
CA ARG A 78 -10.85 -13.93 6.97
C ARG A 78 -12.02 -14.80 6.53
N ALA A 79 -12.35 -15.87 7.27
CA ALA A 79 -13.51 -16.72 6.98
C ALA A 79 -14.84 -15.96 7.11
N GLU A 80 -14.89 -14.95 7.97
CA GLU A 80 -16.03 -14.04 8.16
C GLU A 80 -16.07 -12.87 7.17
N GLY A 81 -15.17 -12.87 6.17
CA GLY A 81 -15.13 -11.87 5.10
C GLY A 81 -14.25 -10.65 5.37
N PHE A 82 -13.57 -10.59 6.52
CA PHE A 82 -12.59 -9.54 6.84
C PHE A 82 -11.19 -10.00 6.41
N LEU A 83 -10.81 -9.67 5.19
CA LEU A 83 -9.50 -9.97 4.62
C LEU A 83 -8.42 -9.08 5.24
N ILE A 84 -7.88 -9.53 6.37
CA ILE A 84 -6.74 -8.93 7.05
C ILE A 84 -5.47 -9.75 6.85
N ALA A 85 -4.33 -9.14 7.14
CA ALA A 85 -3.00 -9.72 6.98
C ALA A 85 -2.74 -10.24 5.56
N ASN A 86 -3.17 -9.48 4.55
CA ASN A 86 -2.95 -9.85 3.14
C ASN A 86 -1.47 -9.74 2.80
N LEU A 87 -0.98 -10.77 2.12
CA LEU A 87 0.39 -10.89 1.67
C LEU A 87 0.38 -10.85 0.15
N LEU A 88 0.94 -9.78 -0.42
CA LEU A 88 0.99 -9.59 -1.87
C LEU A 88 1.95 -10.60 -2.49
N ALA A 89 2.93 -11.11 -1.75
CA ALA A 89 3.81 -12.19 -2.20
C ALA A 89 3.03 -13.41 -2.73
N ASP A 90 1.90 -13.73 -2.07
CA ASP A 90 1.03 -14.87 -2.34
C ASP A 90 -0.23 -14.49 -3.14
N VAL A 91 -0.27 -13.30 -3.75
CA VAL A 91 -1.42 -12.87 -4.56
C VAL A 91 -1.49 -13.64 -5.88
N HIS A 92 -2.68 -14.11 -6.24
CA HIS A 92 -2.98 -14.67 -7.55
C HIS A 92 -3.62 -13.62 -8.45
N PRO A 93 -2.91 -13.08 -9.47
CA PRO A 93 -3.46 -12.01 -10.30
C PRO A 93 -4.74 -12.39 -11.05
N ASP A 94 -4.93 -13.68 -11.34
CA ASP A 94 -6.10 -14.20 -12.04
C ASP A 94 -7.40 -13.97 -11.25
N ASP A 95 -7.34 -13.88 -9.92
CA ASP A 95 -8.50 -13.55 -9.07
C ASP A 95 -9.00 -12.12 -9.27
N PHE A 96 -8.18 -11.25 -9.86
CA PHE A 96 -8.44 -9.81 -9.97
C PHE A 96 -8.61 -9.33 -11.40
N VAL A 97 -8.65 -10.22 -12.39
CA VAL A 97 -8.87 -9.88 -13.81
C VAL A 97 -10.12 -10.57 -14.36
N GLY A 98 -10.58 -10.12 -15.52
CA GLY A 98 -11.77 -10.61 -16.17
C GLY A 98 -13.08 -10.05 -15.60
N ASP A 99 -14.17 -10.67 -16.03
CA ASP A 99 -15.53 -10.26 -15.71
C ASP A 99 -15.90 -10.57 -14.25
N THR A 100 -15.26 -11.61 -13.70
CA THR A 100 -15.48 -12.12 -12.33
C THR A 100 -14.44 -11.66 -11.33
N ALA A 101 -13.61 -10.66 -11.69
CA ALA A 101 -12.58 -10.07 -10.82
C ALA A 101 -13.12 -9.74 -9.42
N ASN A 102 -12.39 -10.17 -8.39
CA ASN A 102 -12.77 -9.97 -6.99
C ASN A 102 -12.46 -8.54 -6.51
N LEU A 103 -13.35 -7.60 -6.88
CA LEU A 103 -13.19 -6.19 -6.56
C LEU A 103 -13.27 -5.91 -5.05
N ASP A 104 -14.04 -6.69 -4.29
CA ASP A 104 -14.16 -6.53 -2.84
C ASP A 104 -12.89 -6.95 -2.12
N ALA A 105 -12.27 -8.06 -2.53
CA ALA A 105 -10.97 -8.43 -2.00
C ALA A 105 -9.90 -7.37 -2.30
N LEU A 106 -9.89 -6.82 -3.52
CA LEU A 106 -8.95 -5.76 -3.86
C LEU A 106 -9.16 -4.53 -2.97
N ARG A 107 -10.40 -4.08 -2.78
CA ARG A 107 -10.70 -2.94 -1.89
C ARG A 107 -10.20 -3.18 -0.47
N GLN A 108 -10.35 -4.39 0.06
CA GLN A 108 -9.84 -4.73 1.39
C GLN A 108 -8.31 -4.74 1.44
N ILE A 109 -7.63 -5.28 0.43
CA ILE A 109 -6.17 -5.21 0.29
C ILE A 109 -5.71 -3.74 0.28
N LEU A 110 -6.34 -2.89 -0.52
CA LEU A 110 -5.99 -1.47 -0.61
C LEU A 110 -6.25 -0.72 0.70
N LEU A 111 -7.36 -1.03 1.38
CA LEU A 111 -7.65 -0.47 2.70
C LEU A 111 -6.58 -0.88 3.71
N GLU A 112 -6.14 -2.14 3.69
CA GLU A 112 -5.05 -2.59 4.54
C GLU A 112 -3.73 -1.89 4.19
N GLN A 113 -3.36 -1.75 2.92
CA GLN A 113 -2.16 -0.99 2.52
C GLN A 113 -2.22 0.46 3.01
N PHE A 114 -3.40 1.09 2.89
CA PHE A 114 -3.61 2.42 3.45
C PHE A 114 -3.43 2.45 4.97
N LEU A 115 -3.94 1.44 5.70
CA LEU A 115 -3.80 1.34 7.15
C LEU A 115 -2.37 1.03 7.58
N ILE A 116 -1.64 0.20 6.83
CA ILE A 116 -0.21 -0.06 7.06
C ILE A 116 0.57 1.25 7.00
N VAL A 117 0.30 2.07 5.98
CA VAL A 117 0.96 3.37 5.83
C VAL A 117 0.49 4.35 6.92
N SER A 118 -0.80 4.42 7.21
CA SER A 118 -1.40 5.49 8.03
C SER A 118 -1.40 5.19 9.55
N ASP A 119 -1.42 3.92 9.95
CA ASP A 119 -1.47 3.46 11.36
C ASP A 119 -0.21 2.69 11.77
N ASP A 120 0.96 3.16 11.34
CA ASP A 120 2.28 2.62 11.74
C ASP A 120 2.33 1.08 11.61
N GLY A 121 2.09 0.58 10.40
CA GLY A 121 2.04 -0.85 10.10
C GLY A 121 0.72 -1.54 10.44
N TRP A 122 -0.22 -0.88 11.13
CA TRP A 122 -1.50 -1.47 11.57
C TRP A 122 -1.30 -2.87 12.19
N VAL A 123 -1.98 -3.92 11.71
CA VAL A 123 -1.81 -5.29 12.24
C VAL A 123 -0.39 -5.83 12.05
N PHE A 124 0.42 -5.26 11.15
CA PHE A 124 1.83 -5.58 10.94
C PHE A 124 2.81 -4.76 11.79
N ARG A 125 2.34 -3.85 12.63
CA ARG A 125 3.18 -2.89 13.40
C ARG A 125 4.41 -3.51 14.05
N GLN A 126 4.22 -4.64 14.72
CA GLN A 126 5.31 -5.39 15.34
C GLN A 126 5.82 -6.52 14.42
N ALA A 127 4.93 -7.13 13.62
CA ALA A 127 5.27 -8.22 12.71
C ALA A 127 6.28 -7.83 11.62
N ARG A 128 6.38 -6.55 11.25
CA ARG A 128 7.43 -6.06 10.31
C ARG A 128 8.86 -6.32 10.81
N PHE A 129 9.05 -6.50 12.12
CA PHE A 129 10.32 -6.87 12.72
C PHE A 129 10.49 -8.38 12.88
N TYR A 130 9.43 -9.17 12.67
CA TYR A 130 9.48 -10.63 12.66
C TYR A 130 10.03 -11.10 11.30
N ARG A 131 11.36 -11.19 11.22
CA ARG A 131 12.10 -11.55 9.99
C ARG A 131 11.54 -12.83 9.35
N GLY A 132 11.28 -12.76 8.05
CA GLY A 132 10.76 -13.87 7.25
C GLY A 132 9.23 -13.98 7.22
N ALA A 133 8.50 -13.16 8.00
CA ALA A 133 7.04 -13.13 7.93
C ALA A 133 6.51 -12.32 6.74
N VAL A 134 7.21 -11.24 6.38
CA VAL A 134 6.93 -10.39 5.21
C VAL A 134 8.27 -10.07 4.56
N GLN A 135 8.45 -10.44 3.29
CA GLN A 135 9.66 -10.13 2.52
C GLN A 135 9.35 -9.04 1.50
N VAL A 136 10.00 -7.88 1.64
CA VAL A 136 9.68 -6.68 0.86
C VAL A 136 9.82 -6.94 -0.64
N GLU A 137 10.84 -7.69 -1.06
CA GLU A 137 11.07 -8.03 -2.46
C GLU A 137 9.95 -8.89 -3.04
N ASP A 138 9.45 -9.86 -2.27
CA ASP A 138 8.35 -10.74 -2.71
C ASP A 138 7.02 -9.98 -2.74
N GLU A 139 6.76 -9.11 -1.75
CA GLU A 139 5.59 -8.23 -1.73
C GLU A 139 5.58 -7.26 -2.93
N GLN A 140 6.73 -6.66 -3.24
CA GLN A 140 6.87 -5.78 -4.41
C GLN A 140 6.70 -6.53 -5.73
N SER A 141 7.26 -7.76 -5.81
CA SER A 141 7.09 -8.64 -6.96
C SER A 141 5.62 -9.00 -7.15
N GLY A 142 4.93 -9.37 -6.07
CA GLY A 142 3.50 -9.67 -6.03
C GLY A 142 2.63 -8.52 -6.50
N ALA A 143 2.83 -7.34 -5.91
CA ALA A 143 2.18 -6.10 -6.29
C ALA A 143 2.38 -5.78 -7.78
N SER A 144 3.60 -5.95 -8.28
CA SER A 144 3.95 -5.69 -9.68
C SER A 144 3.24 -6.67 -10.62
N ARG A 145 3.21 -7.98 -10.29
CA ARG A 145 2.47 -8.98 -11.08
C ARG A 145 0.97 -8.66 -11.13
N LEU A 146 0.37 -8.34 -9.99
CA LEU A 146 -1.03 -7.95 -9.89
C LEU A 146 -1.36 -6.74 -10.78
N LEU A 147 -0.60 -5.64 -10.64
CA LEU A 147 -0.83 -4.43 -11.45
C LEU A 147 -0.62 -4.69 -12.95
N MET A 148 0.38 -5.48 -13.32
CA MET A 148 0.61 -5.80 -14.74
C MET A 148 -0.56 -6.60 -15.33
N ALA A 149 -1.13 -7.55 -14.58
CA ALA A 149 -2.30 -8.31 -15.00
C ALA A 149 -3.52 -7.39 -15.15
N MET A 150 -3.82 -6.57 -14.14
CA MET A 150 -4.93 -5.60 -14.20
C MET A 150 -4.77 -4.64 -15.39
N LEU A 151 -3.58 -4.09 -15.63
CA LEU A 151 -3.33 -3.15 -16.73
C LEU A 151 -3.31 -3.80 -18.13
N ALA A 152 -3.22 -5.12 -18.19
CA ALA A 152 -3.35 -5.90 -19.43
C ALA A 152 -4.79 -6.26 -19.75
N ASP A 153 -5.67 -6.28 -18.76
CA ASP A 153 -7.08 -6.66 -18.90
C ASP A 153 -7.96 -5.46 -19.31
N PRO A 154 -8.64 -5.50 -20.48
CA PRO A 154 -9.54 -4.46 -20.93
C PRO A 154 -10.64 -4.09 -19.92
N ASN A 155 -11.10 -5.03 -19.10
CA ASN A 155 -12.14 -4.75 -18.09
C ASN A 155 -11.70 -3.70 -17.06
N TRP A 156 -10.41 -3.56 -16.81
CA TRP A 156 -9.82 -2.54 -15.94
C TRP A 156 -9.63 -1.18 -16.59
N LEU A 157 -9.72 -1.09 -17.92
CA LEU A 157 -9.55 0.15 -18.68
C LEU A 157 -10.87 0.93 -18.82
N THR A 158 -11.90 0.53 -18.07
CA THR A 158 -13.22 1.16 -18.10
C THR A 158 -13.30 2.35 -17.14
N PRO A 159 -14.15 3.35 -17.43
CA PRO A 159 -14.37 4.47 -16.52
C PRO A 159 -14.83 4.08 -15.12
N SER A 160 -15.55 2.95 -14.99
CA SER A 160 -16.05 2.45 -13.70
C SER A 160 -14.96 1.85 -12.81
N ARG A 161 -13.89 1.29 -13.40
CA ARG A 161 -12.75 0.73 -12.64
C ARG A 161 -11.57 1.69 -12.53
N PHE A 162 -11.55 2.80 -13.26
CA PHE A 162 -10.43 3.75 -13.29
C PHE A 162 -9.95 4.21 -11.90
N VAL A 163 -10.87 4.62 -11.02
CA VAL A 163 -10.50 5.10 -9.68
C VAL A 163 -9.86 3.98 -8.86
N LEU A 164 -10.44 2.77 -8.87
CA LEU A 164 -9.89 1.63 -8.14
C LEU A 164 -8.52 1.20 -8.68
N LEU A 165 -8.34 1.22 -10.01
CA LEU A 165 -7.05 0.96 -10.65
C LEU A 165 -6.01 2.00 -10.24
N ARG A 166 -6.38 3.29 -10.26
CA ARG A 166 -5.50 4.38 -9.84
C ARG A 166 -5.09 4.24 -8.38
N GLU A 167 -6.03 3.94 -7.50
CA GLU A 167 -5.77 3.71 -6.08
C GLU A 167 -4.89 2.48 -5.85
N SER A 168 -5.02 1.46 -6.69
CA SER A 168 -4.13 0.30 -6.67
C SER A 168 -2.69 0.69 -6.97
N VAL A 169 -2.46 1.52 -8.00
CA VAL A 169 -1.12 2.04 -8.29
C VAL A 169 -0.58 2.92 -7.15
N ARG A 170 -1.45 3.68 -6.48
CA ARG A 170 -1.08 4.59 -5.40
C ARG A 170 -0.66 3.85 -4.12
N LEU A 171 -1.37 2.78 -3.77
CA LEU A 171 -1.25 2.11 -2.48
C LEU A 171 -0.42 0.83 -2.53
N LEU A 172 -0.33 0.16 -3.68
CA LEU A 172 0.49 -1.05 -3.80
C LEU A 172 1.98 -0.70 -3.88
N PRO A 173 2.87 -1.50 -3.24
CA PRO A 173 4.30 -1.26 -3.22
C PRO A 173 4.97 -1.65 -4.55
N VAL A 174 4.77 -0.88 -5.62
CA VAL A 174 5.32 -1.17 -6.97
C VAL A 174 6.52 -0.31 -7.36
N SER A 175 6.95 0.58 -6.48
CA SER A 175 8.18 1.34 -6.62
C SER A 175 8.84 1.41 -5.25
N ALA A 176 10.17 1.35 -5.22
CA ALA A 176 10.89 1.72 -4.00
C ALA A 176 10.44 3.13 -3.61
N GLU A 177 9.97 3.28 -2.38
CA GLU A 177 9.62 4.59 -1.85
C GLU A 177 10.82 5.53 -2.02
N PRO A 178 10.62 6.78 -2.47
CA PRO A 178 11.69 7.78 -2.45
C PRO A 178 12.25 7.89 -1.02
N ARG A 179 13.57 7.78 -0.87
CA ARG A 179 14.27 7.83 0.42
C ARG A 179 13.83 8.98 1.33
N LEU A 180 13.47 10.12 0.75
CA LEU A 180 12.98 11.28 1.52
C LEU A 180 11.64 10.99 2.23
N GLY A 181 10.72 10.27 1.58
CA GLY A 181 9.43 9.90 2.17
C GLY A 181 9.58 8.96 3.35
N SER A 182 10.44 7.94 3.22
CA SER A 182 10.69 6.99 4.30
C SER A 182 11.40 7.65 5.48
N GLU A 183 12.34 8.56 5.23
CA GLU A 183 12.98 9.37 6.28
C GLU A 183 11.99 10.29 7.01
N ILE A 184 11.06 10.94 6.31
CA ILE A 184 9.99 11.76 6.92
C ILE A 184 9.12 10.92 7.85
N ARG A 185 8.68 9.76 7.35
CA ARG A 185 7.82 8.83 8.08
C ARG A 185 8.51 8.28 9.32
N GLN A 186 9.75 7.82 9.20
CA GLN A 186 10.52 7.33 10.34
C GLN A 186 10.73 8.42 11.39
N LEU A 187 11.10 9.62 10.98
CA LEU A 187 11.30 10.73 11.91
C LEU A 187 10.00 11.13 12.63
N ALA A 188 8.86 11.08 11.94
CA ALA A 188 7.56 11.31 12.57
C ALA A 188 7.19 10.21 13.59
N ILE A 189 7.57 8.95 13.34
CA ILE A 189 7.43 7.85 14.30
C ILE A 189 8.30 8.11 15.53
N ASP A 190 9.59 8.37 15.34
CA ASP A 190 10.53 8.58 16.45
C ASP A 190 10.10 9.74 17.36
N ILE A 191 9.57 10.82 16.76
CA ILE A 191 8.98 11.94 17.49
C ILE A 191 7.75 11.47 18.28
N ALA A 192 6.81 10.76 17.64
CA ALA A 192 5.56 10.32 18.30
C ALA A 192 5.80 9.30 19.42
N ASP A 193 6.81 8.44 19.29
CA ASP A 193 7.21 7.49 20.33
C ASP A 193 7.73 8.20 21.59
N THR A 194 8.42 9.32 21.40
CA THR A 194 8.91 10.14 22.52
C THR A 194 7.90 11.18 23.00
N ASP A 195 7.00 11.63 22.12
CA ASP A 195 5.97 12.64 22.33
C ASP A 195 4.61 12.17 21.81
N ALA A 196 3.89 11.43 22.65
CA ALA A 196 2.61 10.81 22.31
C ALA A 196 1.56 11.81 21.79
N ASP A 197 1.62 13.08 22.22
CA ASP A 197 0.70 14.14 21.77
C ASP A 197 0.92 14.52 20.28
N PHE A 198 2.04 14.11 19.68
CA PHE A 198 2.33 14.30 18.26
C PHE A 198 1.66 13.26 17.35
N ALA A 199 1.09 12.18 17.91
CA ALA A 199 0.51 11.08 17.15
C ALA A 199 -0.55 11.51 16.10
N PRO A 200 -1.44 12.50 16.34
CA PRO A 200 -2.37 12.98 15.32
C PRO A 200 -1.65 13.60 14.10
N LEU A 201 -0.58 14.37 14.31
CA LEU A 201 0.22 14.91 13.20
C LEU A 201 0.97 13.80 12.48
N ARG A 202 1.51 12.81 13.22
CA ARG A 202 2.15 11.62 12.62
C ARG A 202 1.21 10.90 11.66
N VAL A 203 -0.04 10.66 12.06
CA VAL A 203 -1.05 10.00 11.21
C VAL A 203 -1.29 10.79 9.92
N LYS A 204 -1.41 12.12 10.00
CA LYS A 204 -1.56 12.98 8.81
C LYS A 204 -0.36 12.86 7.87
N ILE A 205 0.85 13.07 8.41
CA ILE A 205 2.12 13.06 7.66
C ILE A 205 2.39 11.68 7.04
N HIS A 206 1.98 10.60 7.70
CA HIS A 206 2.15 9.26 7.16
C HIS A 206 1.29 8.99 5.92
N GLY A 207 0.00 9.37 5.97
CA GLY A 207 -0.98 9.04 4.94
C GLY A 207 -0.70 9.73 3.61
N ILE A 208 -0.75 11.06 3.60
CA ILE A 208 -0.42 11.89 2.43
C ILE A 208 0.18 13.19 2.96
N PRO A 209 1.53 13.33 2.97
CA PRO A 209 2.14 14.60 3.28
C PRO A 209 1.67 15.68 2.30
N ASP A 210 1.30 16.85 2.79
CA ASP A 210 0.95 18.05 2.03
C ASP A 210 1.86 19.24 2.38
N ALA A 211 1.80 20.30 1.56
CA ALA A 211 2.62 21.50 1.77
C ALA A 211 2.36 22.19 3.13
N GLY A 212 1.16 22.01 3.70
CA GLY A 212 0.78 22.55 5.00
C GLY A 212 1.37 21.79 6.19
N ASP A 213 1.82 20.54 6.01
CA ASP A 213 2.32 19.71 7.10
C ASP A 213 3.57 20.29 7.76
N ALA A 214 4.49 20.84 6.97
CA ALA A 214 5.69 21.45 7.51
C ALA A 214 5.36 22.59 8.49
N GLU A 215 4.37 23.42 8.15
CA GLU A 215 3.91 24.50 9.03
C GLU A 215 3.13 23.97 10.24
N MET A 216 2.41 22.85 10.11
CA MET A 216 1.79 22.17 11.25
C MET A 216 2.84 21.66 12.24
N VAL A 217 3.92 21.05 11.76
CA VAL A 217 5.04 20.60 12.59
C VAL A 217 5.72 21.78 13.28
N ARG A 218 6.00 22.88 12.56
CA ARG A 218 6.57 24.11 13.13
C ARG A 218 5.69 24.70 14.24
N ARG A 219 4.37 24.77 14.02
CA ARG A 219 3.41 25.27 15.02
C ARG A 219 3.30 24.35 16.23
N TYR A 220 3.30 23.04 16.02
CA TYR A 220 3.31 22.07 17.10
C TYR A 220 4.57 22.25 17.97
N ALA A 221 5.74 22.28 17.35
CA ALA A 221 7.03 22.42 18.02
C ALA A 221 7.09 23.69 18.91
N LYS A 222 6.51 24.79 18.45
CA LYS A 222 6.46 26.06 19.21
C LYS A 222 5.46 26.07 20.37
N SER A 223 4.37 25.32 20.28
CA SER A 223 3.25 25.42 21.22
C SER A 223 3.21 24.31 22.25
N LYS A 224 3.43 23.06 21.82
CA LYS A 224 3.33 21.85 22.64
C LYS A 224 4.59 20.98 22.59
N GLY A 225 5.52 21.28 21.70
CA GLY A 225 6.71 20.47 21.46
C GLY A 225 7.60 20.32 22.69
N LYS A 226 8.21 19.15 22.82
CA LYS A 226 9.22 18.90 23.86
C LYS A 226 10.55 19.52 23.45
N ALA A 227 11.18 20.28 24.35
CA ALA A 227 12.45 20.97 24.06
C ALA A 227 13.55 20.02 23.57
N GLN A 228 13.61 18.79 24.10
CA GLN A 228 14.58 17.77 23.68
C GLN A 228 14.41 17.29 22.22
N LEU A 229 13.22 17.47 21.62
CA LEU A 229 12.90 17.06 20.25
C LEU A 229 12.99 18.25 19.27
N ALA A 230 13.44 19.42 19.71
CA ALA A 230 13.44 20.65 18.91
C ALA A 230 14.12 20.48 17.53
N GLU A 231 15.28 19.81 17.49
CA GLU A 231 16.01 19.53 16.26
C GLU A 231 15.26 18.54 15.35
N GLN A 232 14.59 17.55 15.92
CA GLN A 232 13.81 16.55 15.17
C GLN A 232 12.57 17.18 14.54
N TYR A 233 11.83 18.03 15.26
CA TYR A 233 10.71 18.76 14.67
C TYR A 233 11.18 19.68 13.53
N ALA A 234 12.30 20.38 13.72
CA ALA A 234 12.86 21.25 12.69
C ALA A 234 13.29 20.45 11.44
N SER A 235 13.99 19.33 11.64
CA SER A 235 14.41 18.43 10.56
C SER A 235 13.21 17.84 9.81
N LEU A 236 12.17 17.42 10.53
CA LEU A 236 10.94 16.91 9.93
C LEU A 236 10.27 17.98 9.06
N ALA A 237 10.12 19.21 9.58
CA ALA A 237 9.54 20.31 8.83
C ALA A 237 10.36 20.67 7.58
N THR A 238 11.70 20.65 7.65
CA THR A 238 12.57 20.88 6.48
C THR A 238 12.44 19.77 5.43
N LYS A 239 12.36 18.51 5.86
CA LYS A 239 12.16 17.40 4.91
C LYS A 239 10.78 17.45 4.26
N LEU A 240 9.75 17.84 5.01
CA LEU A 240 8.40 18.07 4.48
C LEU A 240 8.37 19.22 3.47
N ASP A 241 9.07 20.34 3.73
CA ASP A 241 9.25 21.40 2.73
C ASP A 241 9.95 20.86 1.48
N ALA A 242 10.98 20.02 1.62
CA ALA A 242 11.73 19.47 0.49
C ALA A 242 10.90 18.47 -0.34
N LEU A 243 10.04 17.69 0.32
CA LEU A 243 9.13 16.75 -0.33
C LEU A 243 8.08 17.52 -1.16
N ASN A 244 7.55 18.59 -0.57
CA ASN A 244 6.56 19.46 -1.19
C ASN A 244 7.19 20.63 -1.95
N ALA A 245 8.52 20.63 -2.15
CA ALA A 245 9.18 21.71 -2.85
C ALA A 245 8.66 21.74 -4.29
N PRO A 246 8.52 22.95 -4.88
CA PRO A 246 8.22 23.09 -6.29
C PRO A 246 9.11 22.18 -7.13
N GLN A 247 8.55 21.58 -8.19
CA GLN A 247 9.25 20.68 -9.13
C GLN A 247 9.45 19.23 -8.67
N THR A 248 8.84 18.76 -7.57
CA THR A 248 8.83 17.32 -7.27
C THR A 248 8.13 16.52 -8.38
N ALA A 249 7.02 17.03 -8.91
CA ALA A 249 6.35 16.39 -10.05
C ALA A 249 7.22 16.42 -11.31
N VAL A 250 7.90 17.55 -11.58
CA VAL A 250 8.83 17.69 -12.72
C VAL A 250 9.90 16.60 -12.67
N ARG A 251 10.62 16.46 -11.54
CA ARG A 251 11.65 15.42 -11.37
C ARG A 251 11.08 14.01 -11.55
N ARG A 252 9.87 13.75 -11.05
CA ARG A 252 9.23 12.44 -11.20
C ARG A 252 8.86 12.14 -12.65
N LEU A 253 8.33 13.12 -13.38
CA LEU A 253 8.04 13.00 -14.81
C LEU A 253 9.30 12.75 -15.63
N GLU A 254 10.41 13.43 -15.30
CA GLU A 254 11.72 13.21 -15.95
C GLU A 254 12.26 11.79 -15.69
N SER A 255 12.16 11.28 -14.46
CA SER A 255 12.53 9.89 -14.13
C SER A 255 11.70 8.89 -14.95
N LEU A 256 10.38 9.05 -14.96
CA LEU A 256 9.48 8.18 -15.73
C LEU A 256 9.77 8.24 -17.24
N ALA A 257 10.15 9.42 -17.76
CA ALA A 257 10.56 9.60 -19.14
C ALA A 257 11.91 8.92 -19.45
N ALA A 258 12.85 8.91 -18.51
CA ALA A 258 14.13 8.22 -18.66
C ALA A 258 13.98 6.68 -18.65
N GLU A 259 13.04 6.17 -17.85
CA GLU A 259 12.79 4.73 -17.69
C GLU A 259 12.02 4.10 -18.87
N THR A 260 11.29 4.90 -19.67
CA THR A 260 10.49 4.38 -20.78
C THR A 260 11.31 4.24 -22.08
N ARG A 261 11.09 3.13 -22.78
CA ARG A 261 11.62 2.91 -24.14
C ARG A 261 10.66 3.39 -25.24
N ASN A 262 9.45 3.80 -24.88
CA ASN A 262 8.48 4.31 -25.85
C ASN A 262 8.75 5.80 -26.12
N ALA A 263 9.16 6.13 -27.35
CA ALA A 263 9.54 7.49 -27.73
C ALA A 263 8.40 8.51 -27.62
N ALA A 264 7.17 8.12 -27.97
CA ALA A 264 6.01 9.01 -27.87
C ALA A 264 5.70 9.37 -26.41
N LEU A 265 5.65 8.37 -25.53
CA LEU A 265 5.44 8.56 -24.10
C LEU A 265 6.60 9.36 -23.47
N LYS A 266 7.85 9.05 -23.86
CA LYS A 266 9.02 9.81 -23.40
C LYS A 266 8.87 11.30 -23.71
N ASN A 267 8.59 11.64 -24.97
CA ASN A 267 8.42 13.02 -25.41
C ASN A 267 7.24 13.71 -24.70
N GLN A 268 6.14 12.97 -24.50
CA GLN A 268 4.96 13.48 -23.78
C GLN A 268 5.28 13.83 -22.32
N LEU A 269 5.98 12.95 -21.60
CA LEU A 269 6.37 13.18 -20.21
C LEU A 269 7.38 14.33 -20.08
N GLN A 270 8.37 14.41 -20.97
CA GLN A 270 9.33 15.52 -21.02
C GLN A 270 8.68 16.86 -21.35
N ALA A 271 7.72 16.88 -22.28
CA ALA A 271 6.97 18.08 -22.62
C ALA A 271 6.10 18.55 -21.43
N ALA A 272 5.47 17.62 -20.71
CA ALA A 272 4.71 17.92 -19.50
C ALA A 272 5.62 18.50 -18.40
N ALA A 273 6.78 17.88 -18.15
CA ALA A 273 7.77 18.36 -17.18
C ALA A 273 8.23 19.79 -17.50
N LYS A 274 8.67 20.03 -18.74
CA LYS A 274 9.12 21.35 -19.22
C LYS A 274 8.02 22.40 -19.11
N ARG A 275 6.77 22.03 -19.42
CA ARG A 275 5.62 22.94 -19.32
C ARG A 275 5.34 23.34 -17.87
N LEU A 276 5.40 22.40 -16.93
CA LEU A 276 5.22 22.69 -15.50
C LEU A 276 6.36 23.54 -14.95
N GLU A 277 7.61 23.20 -15.31
CA GLU A 277 8.80 23.94 -14.89
C GLU A 277 8.79 25.40 -15.38
N GLY A 278 8.36 25.62 -16.63
CA GLY A 278 8.27 26.95 -17.24
C GLY A 278 7.09 27.81 -16.78
N THR A 279 6.25 27.34 -15.86
CA THR A 279 5.05 28.05 -15.38
C THR A 279 5.18 28.44 -13.90
N PRO A 280 5.55 29.70 -13.58
CA PRO A 280 5.72 30.16 -12.20
C PRO A 280 4.41 30.34 -11.43
N ALA A 281 3.32 30.66 -12.13
CA ALA A 281 2.02 30.90 -11.51
C ALA A 281 1.36 29.60 -11.07
N ALA A 282 1.04 29.52 -9.78
CA ALA A 282 0.38 28.37 -9.16
C ALA A 282 -0.96 28.00 -9.82
N SER A 283 -1.83 28.98 -10.05
CA SER A 283 -3.14 28.78 -10.69
C SER A 283 -3.01 28.20 -12.10
N GLU A 284 -2.01 28.65 -12.87
CA GLU A 284 -1.73 28.11 -14.20
C GLU A 284 -1.19 26.67 -14.14
N ARG A 285 -0.33 26.35 -13.17
CA ARG A 285 0.13 24.96 -12.95
C ARG A 285 -1.04 24.02 -12.64
N VAL A 286 -2.02 24.46 -11.85
CA VAL A 286 -3.23 23.66 -11.57
C VAL A 286 -4.02 23.39 -12.85
N VAL A 287 -4.22 24.39 -13.70
CA VAL A 287 -4.90 24.22 -15.00
C VAL A 287 -4.15 23.24 -15.90
N ILE A 288 -2.81 23.33 -15.94
CA ILE A 288 -1.96 22.41 -16.70
C ILE A 288 -2.08 20.98 -16.17
N ALA A 289 -1.96 20.79 -14.86
CA ALA A 289 -2.06 19.48 -14.22
C ALA A 289 -3.44 18.84 -14.42
N ALA A 290 -4.53 19.61 -14.31
CA ALA A 290 -5.88 19.12 -14.57
C ALA A 290 -6.06 18.68 -16.02
N ALA A 291 -5.56 19.47 -16.99
CA ALA A 291 -5.62 19.13 -18.40
C ALA A 291 -4.80 17.87 -18.74
N LEU A 292 -3.59 17.75 -18.20
CA LEU A 292 -2.74 16.57 -18.36
C LEU A 292 -3.38 15.33 -17.74
N SER A 293 -3.94 15.44 -16.53
CA SER A 293 -4.62 14.33 -15.84
C SER A 293 -5.81 13.82 -16.64
N ALA A 294 -6.64 14.73 -17.17
CA ALA A 294 -7.78 14.38 -18.01
C ALA A 294 -7.34 13.70 -19.32
N ASP A 295 -6.27 14.19 -19.93
CA ASP A 295 -5.73 13.60 -21.16
C ASP A 295 -5.15 12.19 -20.93
N TRP A 296 -4.32 12.02 -19.91
CA TRP A 296 -3.73 10.73 -19.57
C TRP A 296 -4.78 9.71 -19.17
N ARG A 297 -5.82 10.12 -18.43
CA ARG A 297 -6.98 9.27 -18.15
C ARG A 297 -7.61 8.73 -19.43
N ARG A 298 -7.92 9.60 -20.39
CA ARG A 298 -8.50 9.18 -21.68
C ARG A 298 -7.59 8.22 -22.45
N GLN A 299 -6.28 8.41 -22.37
CA GLN A 299 -5.32 7.50 -23.01
C GLN A 299 -5.29 6.12 -22.32
N ILE A 300 -5.37 6.09 -20.99
CA ILE A 300 -5.42 4.85 -20.21
C ILE A 300 -6.71 4.08 -20.50
N GLU A 301 -7.85 4.78 -20.55
CA GLU A 301 -9.18 4.22 -20.83
C GLU A 301 -9.39 3.87 -22.31
N SER A 302 -8.45 4.22 -23.19
CA SER A 302 -8.57 3.89 -24.61
C SER A 302 -8.25 2.41 -24.87
N ASP A 303 -9.03 1.78 -25.74
CA ASP A 303 -8.81 0.41 -26.25
C ASP A 303 -7.51 0.26 -27.07
N GLY A 304 -6.71 1.34 -27.18
CA GLY A 304 -5.49 1.36 -27.95
C GLY A 304 -4.41 0.40 -27.43
N ALA A 305 -3.46 0.07 -28.33
CA ALA A 305 -2.34 -0.85 -28.13
C ALA A 305 -1.27 -0.40 -27.10
N MET A 306 -1.62 0.44 -26.13
CA MET A 306 -0.70 0.87 -25.08
C MET A 306 -0.31 -0.34 -24.22
N LYS A 307 0.99 -0.63 -24.14
CA LYS A 307 1.49 -1.72 -23.29
C LYS A 307 1.16 -1.45 -21.81
N PRO A 308 0.88 -2.48 -21.00
CA PRO A 308 0.55 -2.33 -19.57
C PRO A 308 1.56 -1.48 -18.81
N LEU A 309 2.85 -1.68 -19.05
CA LEU A 309 3.92 -0.91 -18.42
C LEU A 309 3.87 0.59 -18.77
N ASN A 310 3.43 0.96 -19.97
CA ASN A 310 3.26 2.37 -20.34
C ASN A 310 2.02 2.98 -19.67
N ARG A 311 0.94 2.19 -19.50
CA ARG A 311 -0.23 2.61 -18.72
C ARG A 311 0.14 2.85 -17.26
N LEU A 312 0.93 1.94 -16.66
CA LEU A 312 1.46 2.13 -15.30
C LEU A 312 2.23 3.45 -15.19
N ARG A 313 3.12 3.74 -16.16
CA ARG A 313 3.87 5.01 -16.17
C ARG A 313 2.97 6.23 -16.26
N LEU A 314 1.89 6.21 -17.05
CA LEU A 314 0.92 7.30 -17.09
C LEU A 314 0.12 7.43 -15.78
N LEU A 315 -0.20 6.32 -15.11
CA LEU A 315 -0.83 6.34 -13.78
C LEU A 315 0.12 6.93 -12.72
N LEU A 316 1.39 6.54 -12.74
CA LEU A 316 2.42 7.13 -11.87
C LEU A 316 2.65 8.62 -12.18
N ALA A 317 2.66 8.99 -13.46
CA ALA A 317 2.80 10.39 -13.88
C ALA A 317 1.59 11.22 -13.41
N SER A 318 0.37 10.71 -13.56
CA SER A 318 -0.84 11.38 -13.09
C SER A 318 -0.86 11.52 -11.56
N LEU A 319 -0.33 10.56 -10.80
CA LEU A 319 -0.14 10.70 -9.35
C LEU A 319 0.88 11.80 -9.01
N ALA A 320 1.97 11.89 -9.76
CA ALA A 320 2.99 12.90 -9.54
C ALA A 320 2.47 14.33 -9.77
N ILE A 321 1.71 14.57 -10.85
CA ILE A 321 1.17 15.92 -11.13
C ILE A 321 0.02 16.30 -10.20
N GLU A 322 -0.70 15.33 -9.64
CA GLU A 322 -1.70 15.60 -8.60
C GLU A 322 -1.03 16.17 -7.33
N GLN A 323 0.12 15.62 -6.93
CA GLN A 323 0.89 16.17 -5.80
C GLN A 323 1.32 17.62 -6.05
N GLU A 324 1.65 17.99 -7.29
CA GLU A 324 1.98 19.38 -7.64
C GLU A 324 0.81 20.35 -7.41
N VAL A 325 -0.44 19.88 -7.57
CA VAL A 325 -1.65 20.69 -7.32
C VAL A 325 -1.84 20.97 -5.83
N PHE A 326 -1.44 20.02 -4.97
CA PHE A 326 -1.57 20.12 -3.51
C PHE A 326 -0.31 20.65 -2.81
N ALA A 327 0.79 20.83 -3.54
CA ALA A 327 2.03 21.45 -3.07
C ALA A 327 2.01 23.00 -3.17
N VAL A 328 0.91 23.58 -3.65
CA VAL A 328 0.68 25.02 -3.83
C VAL A 328 0.27 25.71 -2.54
#